data_AF-A0A837ZT02-F1
#
_entry.id   AF-A0A837ZT02-F1
#
_cell.length_a   1.000
_cell.length_b   1.000
_cell.length_c   1.000
_cell.angle_alpha   90.00
_cell.angle_beta   90.00
_cell.angle_gamma   90.00
#
_symmetry.space_group_name_H-M   'P 1'
#
loop_
_entity.id
_entity.type
_entity.pdbx_description
1 polymer ?
#
loop_
_entity_poly.entity_id
_entity_poly.type
_entity_poly.pdbx_seq_one_letter_code
_entity_poly.pdbx_strand_id
1 'polypeptide(L)'
;MVQFSERIAHLMETVHPAGRGPYNLAEVVAGIAEHDVKISVPYLSHLRNGTRTNPKPEIVTALAAFFKVSPAYFYDATYAKKIDEDLDLIVQLRDSKVREIAERSYGLSEGARQVVADMVNHLRTAEGLPDKPTSET
;
A
#
# COMPACT_ATOMS: atom_id res chain seq x y z
N MET A 1 17.40 -15.58 -3.20
CA MET A 1 16.08 -15.41 -2.54
C MET A 1 16.01 -14.19 -1.62
N VAL A 2 16.85 -13.16 -1.83
CA VAL A 2 16.84 -11.91 -1.04
C VAL A 2 15.65 -11.01 -1.41
N GLN A 3 15.12 -11.14 -2.64
CA GLN A 3 14.00 -10.34 -3.15
C GLN A 3 12.70 -10.46 -2.33
N PHE A 4 12.38 -11.62 -1.75
CA PHE A 4 11.10 -11.76 -1.02
C PHE A 4 11.10 -10.98 0.29
N SER A 5 12.18 -11.11 1.07
CA SER A 5 12.40 -10.36 2.31
C SER A 5 12.45 -8.85 2.06
N GLU A 6 13.18 -8.43 1.03
CA GLU A 6 13.29 -7.01 0.63
C GLU A 6 11.92 -6.44 0.25
N ARG A 7 11.11 -7.21 -0.49
CA ARG A 7 9.76 -6.79 -0.89
C ARG A 7 8.80 -6.67 0.28
N ILE A 8 8.86 -7.56 1.27
CA ILE A 8 8.07 -7.40 2.50
C ILE A 8 8.49 -6.13 3.23
N ALA A 9 9.80 -5.93 3.43
CA ALA A 9 10.32 -4.76 4.11
C ALA A 9 9.87 -3.47 3.41
N HIS A 10 10.01 -3.42 2.08
CA HIS A 10 9.58 -2.29 1.27
C HIS A 10 8.10 -2.00 1.42
N LEU A 11 7.22 -3.01 1.28
CA LEU A 11 5.77 -2.81 1.44
C LEU A 11 5.39 -2.34 2.86
N MET A 12 6.09 -2.80 3.90
CA MET A 12 5.83 -2.32 5.26
C MET A 12 6.18 -0.84 5.44
N GLU A 13 7.21 -0.36 4.74
CA GLU A 13 7.69 1.02 4.78
C GLU A 13 6.83 1.96 3.94
N THR A 14 6.39 1.54 2.75
CA THR A 14 5.72 2.42 1.78
C THR A 14 4.20 2.30 1.77
N VAL A 15 3.66 1.13 2.12
CA VAL A 15 2.20 0.92 2.10
C VAL A 15 1.65 1.14 3.50
N HIS A 16 1.15 2.34 3.76
CA HIS A 16 0.40 2.65 4.98
C HIS A 16 -0.71 3.68 4.72
N PRO A 17 -1.77 3.71 5.53
CA PRO A 17 -2.82 4.72 5.41
C PRO A 17 -2.27 6.14 5.54
N ALA A 18 -2.92 7.09 4.87
CA ALA A 18 -2.56 8.50 4.97
C ALA A 18 -2.68 8.99 6.43
N GLY A 19 -1.73 9.81 6.88
CA GLY A 19 -1.73 10.39 8.23
C GLY A 19 -1.19 9.47 9.33
N ARG A 20 -0.63 8.30 8.99
CA ARG A 20 0.14 7.45 9.92
C ARG A 20 1.42 6.94 9.28
N GLY A 21 2.34 6.45 10.11
CA GLY A 21 3.60 5.85 9.67
C GLY A 21 3.50 4.36 9.26
N PRO A 22 4.66 3.76 8.92
CA PRO A 22 4.81 2.36 8.50
C PRO A 22 4.11 1.33 9.39
N TYR A 23 3.74 0.19 8.81
CA TYR A 23 3.18 -0.92 9.59
C TYR A 23 4.23 -1.61 10.45
N ASN A 24 3.88 -1.97 11.68
CA ASN A 24 4.68 -2.88 12.49
C ASN A 24 4.30 -4.36 12.26
N LEU A 25 5.15 -5.30 12.71
CA LEU A 25 4.92 -6.73 12.49
C LEU A 25 3.61 -7.25 13.10
N ALA A 26 3.18 -6.70 14.24
CA ALA A 26 1.96 -7.13 14.91
C ALA A 26 0.71 -6.68 14.13
N GLU A 27 0.74 -5.48 13.55
CA GLU A 27 -0.33 -4.98 12.68
C GLU A 27 -0.46 -5.81 11.41
N VAL A 28 0.65 -6.16 10.76
CA VAL A 28 0.62 -7.04 9.58
C VAL A 28 0.04 -8.40 9.94
N VAL A 29 0.47 -9.00 11.06
CA VAL A 29 -0.06 -10.31 11.51
C VAL A 29 -1.56 -10.23 11.82
N ALA A 30 -2.02 -9.15 12.44
CA ALA A 30 -3.44 -8.94 12.72
C ALA A 30 -4.24 -8.77 11.41
N GLY A 31 -3.74 -7.97 10.48
CA GLY A 31 -4.44 -7.71 9.22
C GLY A 31 -4.50 -8.93 8.29
N ILE A 32 -3.44 -9.74 8.20
CA ILE A 32 -3.53 -10.98 7.41
C ILE A 32 -4.51 -12.00 8.02
N ALA A 33 -4.79 -11.92 9.33
CA ALA A 33 -5.75 -12.80 9.99
C ALA A 33 -7.19 -12.51 9.56
N GLU A 34 -7.47 -11.33 9.00
CA GLU A 34 -8.74 -10.98 8.35
C GLU A 34 -8.93 -11.71 7.00
N HIS A 35 -7.87 -12.32 6.47
CA HIS A 35 -7.87 -13.13 5.24
C HIS A 35 -7.79 -14.64 5.52
N ASP A 36 -8.29 -15.09 6.68
CA ASP A 36 -8.32 -16.49 7.13
C ASP A 36 -6.94 -17.16 7.24
N VAL A 37 -5.85 -16.39 7.27
CA VAL A 37 -4.48 -16.89 7.42
C VAL A 37 -3.86 -16.39 8.72
N LYS A 38 -3.47 -17.31 9.60
CA LYS A 38 -2.81 -16.99 10.87
C LYS A 38 -1.35 -17.38 10.84
N ILE A 39 -0.47 -16.41 11.05
CA ILE A 39 0.96 -16.64 11.29
C ILE A 39 1.38 -15.97 12.60
N SER A 40 2.52 -16.38 13.16
CA SER A 40 3.08 -15.74 14.34
C SER A 40 3.96 -14.55 13.97
N VAL A 41 4.06 -13.55 14.86
CA VAL A 41 4.98 -12.41 14.70
C VAL A 41 6.43 -12.86 14.49
N PRO A 42 6.97 -13.85 15.23
CA PRO A 42 8.31 -14.38 14.95
C PRO A 42 8.45 -14.98 13.55
N TYR A 43 7.41 -15.65 13.03
CA TYR A 43 7.45 -16.21 11.69
C TYR A 43 7.50 -15.09 10.63
N LEU A 44 6.70 -14.03 10.78
CA LEU A 44 6.78 -12.87 9.89
C LEU A 44 8.15 -12.18 9.97
N SER A 45 8.73 -12.05 11.16
CA SER A 45 10.09 -11.52 11.34
C SER A 45 11.13 -12.35 10.58
N HIS A 46 11.03 -13.69 10.63
CA HIS A 46 11.90 -14.57 9.86
C HIS A 46 11.72 -14.42 8.35
N LEU A 47 10.51 -14.18 7.86
CA LEU A 47 10.26 -13.88 6.45
C LEU A 47 10.88 -12.55 6.04
N ARG A 48 10.66 -11.49 6.83
CA ARG A 48 11.18 -10.15 6.59
C ARG A 48 12.71 -10.11 6.58
N ASN A 49 13.35 -10.86 7.46
CA ASN A 49 14.82 -10.89 7.56
C ASN A 49 15.46 -11.97 6.67
N GLY A 50 14.67 -12.69 5.86
CA GLY A 50 15.17 -13.71 4.94
C GLY A 50 15.64 -15.02 5.57
N THR A 51 15.46 -15.20 6.89
CA THR A 51 15.73 -16.47 7.59
C THR A 51 14.79 -17.58 7.12
N ARG A 52 13.56 -17.22 6.71
CA ARG A 52 12.63 -18.08 5.99
C ARG A 52 12.32 -17.43 4.64
N THR A 53 12.44 -18.20 3.56
CA THR A 53 12.34 -17.64 2.20
C THR A 53 11.23 -18.26 1.35
N ASN A 54 10.59 -19.34 1.83
CA ASN A 54 9.58 -20.08 1.08
C ASN A 54 8.30 -20.24 1.91
N PRO A 55 7.53 -19.15 2.11
CA PRO A 55 6.21 -19.25 2.72
C PRO A 55 5.25 -20.03 1.82
N LYS A 56 4.20 -20.59 2.43
CA LYS A 56 3.13 -21.23 1.66
C LYS A 56 2.41 -20.20 0.78
N PRO A 57 1.87 -20.60 -0.39
CA PRO A 57 1.14 -19.70 -1.28
C PRO A 57 0.01 -18.93 -0.59
N GLU A 58 -0.72 -19.58 0.32
CA GLU A 58 -1.78 -18.95 1.12
C GLU A 58 -1.30 -17.73 1.91
N ILE A 59 -0.09 -17.79 2.47
CA ILE A 59 0.52 -16.69 3.25
C ILE A 59 0.91 -15.54 2.32
N VAL A 60 1.39 -15.85 1.12
CA VAL A 60 1.80 -14.85 0.13
C VAL A 60 0.57 -14.10 -0.38
N THR A 61 -0.51 -14.83 -0.66
CA THR A 61 -1.79 -14.24 -1.05
C THR A 61 -2.37 -13.35 0.05
N ALA A 62 -2.32 -13.79 1.32
CA ALA A 62 -2.80 -12.99 2.44
C ALA A 62 -1.95 -11.73 2.67
N LEU A 63 -0.62 -11.82 2.57
CA LEU A 63 0.28 -10.67 2.62
C LEU A 63 -0.02 -9.69 1.47
N ALA A 64 -0.19 -10.20 0.26
CA ALA A 64 -0.50 -9.37 -0.90
C ALA A 64 -1.84 -8.65 -0.73
N ALA A 65 -2.87 -9.34 -0.24
CA ALA A 65 -4.17 -8.77 0.04
C ALA A 65 -4.10 -7.67 1.12
N PHE A 66 -3.38 -7.92 2.21
CA PHE A 66 -3.15 -6.93 3.27
C PHE A 66 -2.48 -5.66 2.73
N PHE A 67 -1.41 -5.81 1.94
CA PHE A 67 -0.68 -4.69 1.34
C PHE A 67 -1.33 -4.14 0.07
N LYS A 68 -2.52 -4.60 -0.34
CA LYS A 68 -3.21 -4.00 -1.47
C LYS A 68 -2.76 -4.56 -2.83
N VAL A 69 -1.69 -5.36 -2.89
CA VAL A 69 -0.93 -5.69 -4.11
C VAL A 69 -1.32 -7.05 -4.72
N SER A 70 -0.90 -7.28 -5.97
CA SER A 70 -0.98 -8.63 -6.57
C SER A 70 0.10 -9.54 -5.95
N PRO A 71 -0.17 -10.85 -5.73
CA PRO A 71 0.86 -11.81 -5.30
C PRO A 71 2.07 -11.88 -6.25
N ALA A 72 1.89 -11.53 -7.53
CA ALA A 72 2.98 -11.42 -8.50
C ALA A 72 4.07 -10.44 -8.05
N TYR A 73 3.72 -9.44 -7.23
CA TYR A 73 4.68 -8.51 -6.63
C TYR A 73 5.84 -9.24 -5.95
N PHE A 74 5.60 -10.38 -5.30
CA PHE A 74 6.64 -11.11 -4.57
C PHE A 74 7.57 -11.97 -5.43
N TYR A 75 7.24 -12.20 -6.71
CA TYR A 75 8.00 -13.12 -7.57
C TYR A 75 8.43 -12.53 -8.92
N ASP A 76 7.70 -11.58 -9.48
CA ASP A 76 8.00 -10.94 -10.76
C ASP A 76 8.71 -9.60 -10.52
N ALA A 77 9.99 -9.54 -10.88
CA ALA A 77 10.81 -8.33 -10.70
C ALA A 77 10.40 -7.17 -11.61
N THR A 78 9.89 -7.45 -12.81
CA THR A 78 9.41 -6.42 -13.73
C THR A 78 8.11 -5.82 -13.22
N TYR A 79 7.20 -6.66 -12.74
CA TYR A 79 5.97 -6.21 -12.10
C TYR A 79 6.27 -5.45 -10.80
N ALA A 80 7.17 -5.96 -9.96
CA ALA A 80 7.57 -5.29 -8.73
C ALA A 80 8.12 -3.89 -9.01
N LYS A 81 9.08 -3.76 -9.94
CA LYS A 81 9.66 -2.46 -10.30
C LYS A 81 8.61 -1.44 -10.76
N LYS A 82 7.67 -1.87 -11.61
CA LYS A 82 6.57 -1.00 -12.06
C LYS A 82 5.67 -0.57 -10.90
N ILE A 83 5.38 -1.50 -9.99
CA ILE A 83 4.58 -1.20 -8.80
C ILE A 83 5.34 -0.29 -7.84
N ASP A 84 6.64 -0.46 -7.65
CA ASP A 84 7.50 0.36 -6.80
C ASP A 84 7.57 1.81 -7.31
N GLU A 85 7.65 2.02 -8.63
CA GLU A 85 7.65 3.35 -9.26
C GLU A 85 6.32 4.11 -9.05
N ASP A 86 5.21 3.37 -8.97
CA ASP A 86 3.87 3.94 -8.86
C ASP A 86 3.23 3.71 -7.46
N LEU A 87 4.00 3.21 -6.48
CA LEU A 87 3.44 2.55 -5.29
C LEU A 87 2.59 3.49 -4.45
N ASP A 88 3.11 4.69 -4.16
CA ASP A 88 2.40 5.70 -3.39
C ASP A 88 1.08 6.12 -4.04
N LEU A 89 1.10 6.33 -5.36
CA LEU A 89 -0.09 6.70 -6.13
C LEU A 89 -1.10 5.54 -6.19
N ILE A 90 -0.63 4.32 -6.41
CA ILE A 90 -1.46 3.12 -6.48
C ILE A 90 -2.08 2.79 -5.12
N VAL A 91 -1.34 2.94 -4.01
CA VAL A 91 -1.85 2.73 -2.66
C VAL A 91 -2.99 3.70 -2.35
N GLN A 92 -2.82 4.99 -2.71
CA GLN A 92 -3.86 5.99 -2.56
C GLN A 92 -5.09 5.67 -3.41
N LEU A 93 -4.92 5.30 -4.70
CA LEU A 93 -6.01 4.94 -5.61
C LEU A 93 -6.67 3.57 -5.33
N ARG A 94 -6.14 2.78 -4.39
CA ARG A 94 -6.74 1.54 -3.91
C ARG A 94 -7.72 1.75 -2.75
N ASP A 95 -7.77 2.94 -2.17
CA ASP A 95 -8.90 3.33 -1.34
C ASP A 95 -10.16 3.45 -2.22
N SER A 96 -11.23 2.73 -1.85
CA SER A 96 -12.46 2.66 -2.66
C SER A 96 -13.11 4.03 -2.88
N LYS A 97 -12.98 4.96 -1.93
CA LYS A 97 -13.54 6.32 -2.03
C LYS A 97 -12.64 7.23 -2.84
N VAL A 98 -11.32 7.12 -2.68
CA VAL A 98 -10.36 7.85 -3.53
C VAL A 98 -10.52 7.41 -4.99
N ARG A 99 -10.70 6.11 -5.26
CA ARG A 99 -10.99 5.58 -6.59
C ARG A 99 -12.29 6.14 -7.16
N GLU A 100 -13.36 6.10 -6.38
CA GLU A 100 -14.68 6.60 -6.80
C GLU A 100 -14.63 8.10 -7.17
N ILE A 101 -13.87 8.91 -6.41
CA ILE A 101 -13.63 10.32 -6.73
C ILE A 101 -12.84 10.45 -8.04
N ALA A 102 -11.76 9.67 -8.21
CA ALA A 102 -10.94 9.71 -9.42
C ALA A 102 -11.74 9.32 -10.68
N GLU A 103 -12.50 8.22 -10.62
CA GLU A 103 -13.34 7.73 -11.71
C GLU A 103 -14.40 8.76 -12.13
N ARG A 104 -15.08 9.39 -11.15
CA ARG A 104 -16.09 10.42 -11.44
C ARG A 104 -15.46 11.71 -11.95
N SER A 105 -14.27 12.07 -11.47
CA SER A 105 -13.58 13.29 -11.88
C SER A 105 -13.03 13.19 -13.31
N TYR A 106 -12.78 11.99 -13.83
CA TYR A 106 -12.23 11.78 -15.16
C TYR A 106 -13.14 12.34 -16.29
N GLY A 107 -14.47 12.23 -16.13
CA GLY A 107 -15.44 12.72 -17.11
C GLY A 107 -15.71 14.24 -17.07
N LEU A 108 -15.11 14.96 -16.12
CA LEU A 108 -15.34 16.39 -15.93
C LEU A 108 -14.46 17.25 -16.87
N SER A 109 -14.95 18.44 -17.20
CA SER A 109 -14.15 19.46 -17.89
C SER A 109 -12.93 19.85 -17.04
N GLU A 110 -11.91 20.43 -17.68
CA GLU A 110 -10.71 20.89 -16.97
C GLU A 110 -11.02 21.89 -15.84
N GLY A 111 -11.87 22.89 -16.11
CA GLY A 111 -12.30 23.84 -15.08
C GLY A 111 -13.05 23.18 -13.93
N ALA A 112 -13.89 22.18 -14.21
CA ALA A 112 -14.58 21.43 -13.15
C ALA A 112 -13.62 20.54 -12.34
N ARG A 113 -12.60 19.95 -12.99
CA ARG A 113 -11.53 19.22 -12.28
C ARG A 113 -10.71 20.14 -11.38
N GLN A 114 -10.47 21.39 -11.80
CA GLN A 114 -9.80 22.38 -10.96
C GLN A 114 -10.61 22.70 -9.69
N VAL A 115 -11.93 22.86 -9.81
CA VAL A 115 -12.81 23.08 -8.64
C VAL A 115 -12.76 21.90 -7.67
N VAL A 116 -12.72 20.66 -8.18
CA VAL A 116 -12.55 19.46 -7.34
C VAL A 116 -11.21 19.50 -6.60
N ALA A 117 -10.12 19.84 -7.30
CA ALA A 117 -8.80 19.97 -6.69
C ALA A 117 -8.76 21.05 -5.59
N ASP A 118 -9.38 22.21 -5.84
CA ASP A 118 -9.45 23.30 -4.87
C ASP A 118 -10.25 22.91 -3.62
N MET A 119 -11.36 22.17 -3.79
CA MET A 119 -12.15 21.64 -2.68
C MET A 119 -11.34 20.64 -1.85
N VAL A 120 -10.58 19.74 -2.50
CA VAL A 120 -9.69 18.80 -1.80
C VAL A 120 -8.65 19.58 -0.97
N ASN A 121 -8.03 20.61 -1.54
CA ASN A 121 -7.05 21.44 -0.82
C ASN A 121 -7.70 22.16 0.37
N HIS A 122 -8.89 22.72 0.20
CA HIS A 122 -9.62 23.37 1.28
C HIS A 122 -9.91 22.43 2.46
N LEU A 123 -10.35 21.20 2.17
CA LEU A 123 -10.59 20.18 3.18
C LEU A 123 -9.29 19.76 3.88
N ARG A 124 -8.19 19.61 3.14
CA ARG A 124 -6.87 19.33 3.73
C ARG A 124 -6.46 20.43 4.70
N THR A 125 -6.58 21.71 4.32
CA THR A 125 -6.30 22.83 5.23
C THR A 125 -7.18 22.80 6.48
N ALA A 126 -8.48 22.51 6.32
CA ALA A 126 -9.43 22.42 7.43
C ALA A 126 -9.09 21.29 8.42
N GLU A 127 -8.49 20.20 7.93
CA GLU A 127 -8.01 19.08 8.74
C GLU A 127 -6.57 19.27 9.26
N GLY A 128 -5.92 20.40 8.95
CA GLY A 128 -4.52 20.66 9.34
C GLY A 128 -3.49 19.85 8.54
N LEU A 129 -3.87 19.33 7.38
CA LEU A 129 -3.01 18.58 6.46
C LEU A 129 -2.32 19.52 5.46
N PRO A 130 -1.07 19.22 5.02
CA PRO A 130 -0.34 20.03 4.04
C PRO A 130 -1.01 20.01 2.66
N ASP A 131 -0.84 21.06 1.85
CA ASP A 131 -1.51 21.17 0.53
C ASP A 131 -1.16 20.07 -0.48
N LYS A 132 -0.01 19.40 -0.31
CA LYS A 132 0.36 18.20 -1.09
C LYS A 132 0.55 17.01 -0.15
N PRO A 133 0.15 15.78 -0.54
CA PRO A 133 0.62 14.59 0.14
C PRO A 133 2.15 14.60 0.10
N THR A 134 2.78 14.36 1.24
CA THR A 134 4.24 14.23 1.35
C THR A 134 4.66 13.01 0.54
N SER A 135 5.07 13.23 -0.70
CA SER A 135 5.98 12.32 -1.39
C SER A 135 7.35 12.59 -0.78
N GLU A 136 7.75 11.82 0.21
CA GLU A 136 9.14 11.85 0.67
C GLU A 136 10.02 11.40 -0.51
N THR A 137 11.02 12.23 -0.80
CA THR A 137 11.95 12.12 -1.93
C THR A 137 12.99 11.02 -1.72
#